data_AF-A0A7W0FSK6-F1
#
_entry.id   AF-A0A7W0FSK6-F1
#
_cell.length_a   1.000
_cell.length_b   1.000
_cell.length_c   1.000
_cell.angle_alpha   90.00
_cell.angle_beta   90.00
_cell.angle_gamma   90.00
#
_symmetry.space_group_name_H-M   'P 1'
#
loop_
_entity.id
_entity.type
_entity.pdbx_description
1 polymer ?
#
loop_
_entity_poly.entity_id
_entity_poly.type
_entity_poly.pdbx_seq_one_letter_code
_entity_poly.pdbx_strand_id
1 'polypeptide(L)'
;ALDRLDADESVDLIVVVSKPPAAEVAERVTAHAGQLETQIVLGYLRPGRPDITATAQRVVEAVAMPWTAPRRWAPDTPPSPRVGDVRGLYAGGTLCDEAMLIAAAMIGPIASNIPLPEGRALDDSLASLGHTFIDFGDDRLTQGRPHPMIDPSLRLERLAIELADSSCAVVLLDVVLGHAAHPDPATDLAALIEAAGTPVIVTLVGTRDDPQGLEAQAAVLADAGAIVHASNAAAVREALSLVDAAHSAWSTS
;
A
#
# COMPACT_ATOMS: atom_id res chain seq x y z
N ALA A 1 16.62 14.36 -15.97
CA ALA A 1 15.43 13.56 -16.37
C ALA A 1 14.31 14.49 -16.79
N LEU A 2 13.86 15.39 -15.90
CA LEU A 2 12.85 16.40 -16.21
C LEU A 2 13.17 17.21 -17.48
N ASP A 3 14.35 17.81 -17.61
CA ASP A 3 14.74 18.57 -18.82
C ASP A 3 14.69 17.75 -20.11
N ARG A 4 14.95 16.44 -20.02
CA ARG A 4 14.91 15.56 -21.20
C ARG A 4 13.48 15.23 -21.61
N LEU A 5 12.57 15.12 -20.64
CA LEU A 5 11.15 14.93 -20.91
C LEU A 5 10.52 16.23 -21.41
N ASP A 6 10.94 17.37 -20.87
CA ASP A 6 10.45 18.69 -21.26
C ASP A 6 10.87 19.09 -22.68
N ALA A 7 12.07 18.69 -23.10
CA ALA A 7 12.56 18.91 -24.46
C ALA A 7 11.96 17.95 -25.50
N ASP A 8 11.15 16.97 -25.09
CA ASP A 8 10.53 15.99 -25.99
C ASP A 8 9.09 16.41 -26.31
N GLU A 9 8.89 16.93 -27.53
CA GLU A 9 7.59 17.40 -28.01
C GLU A 9 6.49 16.31 -28.02
N SER A 10 6.84 15.03 -27.87
CA SER A 10 5.86 13.94 -27.74
C SER A 10 5.32 13.74 -26.32
N VAL A 11 5.87 14.47 -25.33
CA VAL A 11 5.47 14.36 -23.93
C VAL A 11 4.48 15.47 -23.59
N ASP A 12 3.21 15.10 -23.41
CA ASP A 12 2.16 16.05 -23.02
C ASP A 12 2.11 16.31 -21.50
N LEU A 13 2.58 15.36 -20.69
CA LEU A 13 2.51 15.41 -19.23
C LEU A 13 3.66 14.65 -18.57
N ILE A 14 4.31 15.30 -17.60
CA ILE A 14 5.30 14.68 -16.73
C ILE A 14 4.66 14.35 -15.38
N VAL A 15 4.87 13.12 -14.89
CA VAL A 15 4.39 12.71 -13.57
C VAL A 15 5.58 12.27 -12.73
N VAL A 16 5.69 12.82 -11.51
CA VAL A 16 6.70 12.42 -10.54
C VAL A 16 5.99 11.89 -9.31
N VAL A 17 6.09 10.58 -9.08
CA VAL A 17 5.62 9.91 -7.86
C VAL A 17 6.83 9.43 -7.09
N SER A 18 6.98 9.86 -5.84
CA SER A 18 8.11 9.42 -5.02
C SER A 18 7.81 9.48 -3.52
N LYS A 19 8.59 8.68 -2.78
CA LYS A 19 8.83 8.93 -1.35
C LYS A 19 9.30 10.38 -1.16
N PRO A 20 9.04 11.01 0.01
CA PRO A 20 9.41 12.39 0.23
C PRO A 20 10.94 12.56 0.18
N PRO A 21 11.49 13.35 -0.75
CA PRO A 21 12.93 13.62 -0.72
C PRO A 21 13.29 14.52 0.47
N ALA A 22 14.57 14.79 0.72
CA ALA A 22 14.93 15.84 1.67
C ALA A 22 14.25 17.17 1.31
N ALA A 23 13.90 18.01 2.30
CA ALA A 23 13.14 19.25 2.06
C ALA A 23 13.79 20.13 0.98
N GLU A 24 15.12 20.31 1.05
CA GLU A 24 15.91 21.04 0.06
C GLU A 24 15.79 20.44 -1.35
N VAL A 25 15.75 19.11 -1.47
CA VAL A 25 15.59 18.43 -2.76
C VAL A 25 14.17 18.61 -3.29
N ALA A 26 13.14 18.49 -2.43
CA ALA A 26 11.75 18.76 -2.83
C ALA A 26 11.58 20.20 -3.34
N GLU A 27 12.15 21.17 -2.65
CA GLU A 27 12.10 22.58 -3.05
C GLU A 27 12.80 22.80 -4.39
N ARG A 28 14.01 22.26 -4.57
CA ARG A 28 14.74 22.33 -5.83
C ARG A 28 13.97 21.71 -6.99
N VAL A 29 13.41 20.51 -6.80
CA VAL A 29 12.63 19.84 -7.85
C VAL A 29 11.35 20.61 -8.15
N THR A 30 10.68 21.17 -7.13
CA THR A 30 9.45 21.96 -7.33
C THR A 30 9.72 23.28 -8.03
N ALA A 31 10.81 23.97 -7.67
CA ALA A 31 11.24 25.20 -8.33
C ALA A 31 11.61 24.95 -9.80
N HIS A 32 12.33 23.85 -10.05
CA HIS A 32 12.69 23.43 -11.41
C HIS A 32 11.46 23.03 -12.24
N ALA A 33 10.54 22.26 -11.64
CA ALA A 33 9.29 21.86 -12.26
C ALA A 33 8.43 23.06 -12.71
N GLY A 34 8.48 24.18 -11.97
CA GLY A 34 7.79 25.42 -12.34
C GLY A 34 8.41 26.19 -13.51
N GLN A 35 9.56 25.76 -14.02
CA GLN A 35 10.24 26.38 -15.16
C GLN A 35 10.05 25.59 -16.47
N LEU A 36 9.43 24.41 -16.39
CA LEU A 36 9.21 23.53 -17.55
C LEU A 36 8.04 24.06 -18.40
N GLU A 37 8.11 23.85 -19.71
CA GLU A 37 7.01 24.16 -20.63
C GLU A 37 5.92 23.09 -20.55
N THR A 38 6.35 21.83 -20.35
CA THR A 38 5.48 20.67 -20.22
C THR A 38 4.77 20.66 -18.88
N GLN A 39 3.47 20.34 -18.90
CA GLN A 39 2.70 20.21 -17.68
C GLN A 39 3.30 19.13 -16.77
N ILE A 40 3.29 19.37 -15.45
CA ILE A 40 3.84 18.44 -14.47
C ILE A 40 2.93 18.23 -13.27
N VAL A 41 2.76 16.96 -12.86
CA VAL A 41 2.07 16.56 -11.64
C VAL A 41 3.07 15.94 -10.66
N LEU A 42 3.22 16.59 -9.51
CA LEU A 42 4.06 16.10 -8.40
C LEU A 42 3.19 15.39 -7.35
N GLY A 43 3.48 14.10 -7.14
CA GLY A 43 2.89 13.21 -6.14
C GLY A 43 3.91 12.78 -5.09
N TYR A 44 4.29 13.70 -4.21
CA TYR A 44 5.17 13.38 -3.08
C TYR A 44 4.37 12.88 -1.88
N LEU A 45 4.67 11.68 -1.41
CA LEU A 45 4.04 11.11 -0.22
C LEU A 45 4.50 11.86 1.04
N ARG A 46 3.61 12.63 1.66
CA ARG A 46 3.86 13.35 2.92
C ARG A 46 2.57 13.54 3.72
N PRO A 47 2.65 13.74 5.04
CA PRO A 47 1.51 14.16 5.84
C PRO A 47 0.82 15.40 5.23
N GLY A 48 -0.50 15.35 5.10
CA GLY A 48 -1.31 16.45 4.57
C GLY A 48 -1.20 16.71 3.06
N ARG A 49 -0.47 15.88 2.31
CA ARG A 49 -0.43 15.92 0.84
C ARG A 49 -1.37 14.87 0.23
N PRO A 50 -1.74 15.01 -1.05
CA PRO A 50 -2.57 14.02 -1.75
C PRO A 50 -1.94 12.62 -1.70
N ASP A 51 -2.77 11.60 -1.53
CA ASP A 51 -2.40 10.21 -1.71
C ASP A 51 -2.19 9.88 -3.22
N ILE A 52 -1.69 8.69 -3.52
CA ILE A 52 -1.45 8.14 -4.86
C ILE A 52 -2.75 8.14 -5.67
N THR A 53 -3.90 7.85 -5.05
CA THR A 53 -5.18 7.82 -5.77
C THR A 53 -5.61 9.21 -6.19
N ALA A 54 -5.52 10.18 -5.28
CA ALA A 54 -5.76 11.59 -5.60
C ALA A 54 -4.73 12.14 -6.60
N THR A 55 -3.48 11.67 -6.55
CA THR A 55 -2.45 12.00 -7.54
C THR A 55 -2.82 11.43 -8.92
N ALA A 56 -3.24 10.18 -8.99
CA ALA A 56 -3.70 9.54 -10.23
C ALA A 56 -4.92 10.28 -10.81
N GLN A 57 -5.86 10.70 -9.97
CA GLN A 57 -6.99 11.53 -10.40
C GLN A 57 -6.50 12.83 -11.06
N ARG A 58 -5.56 13.55 -10.43
CA ARG A 58 -4.97 14.78 -10.99
C ARG A 58 -4.28 14.53 -12.33
N VAL A 59 -3.62 13.39 -12.50
CA VAL A 59 -2.98 13.00 -13.79
C VAL A 59 -4.04 12.81 -14.87
N VAL A 60 -5.12 12.07 -14.58
CA VAL A 60 -6.22 11.82 -15.52
C VAL A 60 -6.92 13.11 -15.91
N GLU A 61 -7.19 13.99 -14.94
CA GLU A 61 -7.81 15.29 -15.18
C GLU A 61 -6.90 16.25 -15.95
N ALA A 62 -5.59 16.20 -15.73
CA ALA A 62 -4.61 17.03 -16.44
C ALA A 62 -4.61 16.75 -17.95
N VAL A 63 -4.83 15.50 -18.37
CA VAL A 63 -4.98 15.12 -19.78
C VAL A 63 -6.43 15.19 -20.29
N ALA A 64 -7.29 15.91 -19.58
CA ALA A 64 -8.72 16.12 -19.91
C ALA A 64 -9.53 14.82 -20.08
N MET A 65 -9.12 13.74 -19.41
CA MET A 65 -9.84 12.48 -19.39
C MET A 65 -10.80 12.41 -18.19
N PRO A 66 -11.96 11.73 -18.31
CA PRO A 66 -12.88 11.59 -17.19
C PRO A 66 -12.32 10.64 -16.12
N TRP A 67 -12.26 11.12 -14.88
CA TRP A 67 -11.90 10.27 -13.74
C TRP A 67 -12.96 9.19 -13.50
N THR A 68 -12.50 7.95 -13.33
CA THR A 68 -13.31 6.84 -12.84
C THR A 68 -12.73 6.39 -11.51
N ALA A 69 -13.57 6.32 -10.48
CA ALA A 69 -13.13 5.85 -9.18
C ALA A 69 -12.55 4.43 -9.29
N PRO A 70 -11.43 4.13 -8.59
CA PRO A 70 -10.84 2.80 -8.60
C PRO A 70 -11.83 1.73 -8.15
N ARG A 71 -11.74 0.55 -8.76
CA ARG A 71 -12.63 -0.57 -8.47
C ARG A 71 -12.41 -1.12 -7.06
N ARG A 72 -13.49 -1.69 -6.52
CA ARG A 72 -13.53 -2.46 -5.28
C ARG A 72 -14.25 -3.77 -5.55
N TRP A 73 -13.68 -4.86 -5.07
CA TRP A 73 -14.30 -6.19 -5.04
C TRP A 73 -14.44 -6.60 -3.58
N ALA A 74 -15.49 -7.32 -3.24
CA ALA A 74 -15.79 -7.64 -1.84
C ALA A 74 -16.43 -9.01 -1.73
N PRO A 75 -16.25 -9.68 -0.58
CA PRO A 75 -16.92 -10.95 -0.32
C PRO A 75 -18.43 -10.75 -0.19
N ASP A 76 -19.18 -11.82 -0.41
CA ASP A 76 -20.64 -11.84 -0.22
C ASP A 76 -21.03 -11.48 1.22
N THR A 77 -20.21 -11.92 2.19
CA THR A 77 -20.40 -11.60 3.61
C THR A 77 -19.36 -10.58 4.05
N PRO A 78 -19.75 -9.33 4.35
CA PRO A 78 -18.80 -8.32 4.80
C PRO A 78 -18.23 -8.68 6.19
N PRO A 79 -16.94 -8.43 6.43
CA PRO A 79 -16.35 -8.61 7.74
C PRO A 79 -16.96 -7.66 8.77
N SER A 80 -17.01 -8.11 10.02
CA SER A 80 -17.42 -7.26 11.15
C SER A 80 -16.21 -6.54 11.76
N PRO A 81 -16.39 -5.31 12.28
CA PRO A 81 -15.35 -4.64 13.05
C PRO A 81 -14.83 -5.47 14.22
N ARG A 82 -13.56 -5.28 14.55
CA ARG A 82 -12.86 -5.98 15.63
C ARG A 82 -12.05 -4.99 16.46
N VAL A 83 -11.94 -5.30 17.74
CA VAL A 83 -11.04 -4.61 18.65
C VAL A 83 -9.64 -5.17 18.47
N GLY A 84 -8.64 -4.30 18.34
CA GLY A 84 -7.24 -4.70 18.25
C GLY A 84 -6.43 -3.78 17.34
N ASP A 85 -5.31 -4.29 16.87
CA ASP A 85 -4.36 -3.54 16.08
C ASP A 85 -4.47 -3.83 14.57
N VAL A 86 -3.81 -2.98 13.78
CA VAL A 86 -3.74 -3.09 12.31
C VAL A 86 -2.38 -3.66 11.94
N ARG A 87 -2.36 -4.59 10.99
CA ARG A 87 -1.14 -5.22 10.47
C ARG A 87 -1.02 -4.95 8.97
N GLY A 88 -0.04 -4.17 8.54
CA GLY A 88 0.27 -3.95 7.13
C GLY A 88 1.42 -4.85 6.68
N LEU A 89 1.22 -5.66 5.65
CA LEU A 89 2.23 -6.58 5.09
C LEU A 89 2.42 -6.27 3.59
N TYR A 90 3.36 -5.38 3.29
CA TYR A 90 3.53 -4.83 1.94
C TYR A 90 4.76 -5.41 1.24
N ALA A 91 4.65 -5.66 -0.06
CA ALA A 91 5.76 -5.93 -0.96
C ALA A 91 6.26 -4.65 -1.66
N GLY A 92 5.38 -3.68 -1.88
CA GLY A 92 5.70 -2.38 -2.47
C GLY A 92 5.93 -1.30 -1.42
N GLY A 93 7.19 -0.84 -1.27
CA GLY A 93 7.54 0.14 -0.24
C GLY A 93 6.82 1.48 -0.35
N THR A 94 6.51 1.96 -1.55
CA THR A 94 5.71 3.20 -1.73
C THR A 94 4.27 3.04 -1.26
N LEU A 95 3.67 1.85 -1.42
CA LEU A 95 2.34 1.54 -0.91
C LEU A 95 2.35 1.45 0.62
N CYS A 96 3.41 0.85 1.18
CA CYS A 96 3.64 0.78 2.62
C CYS A 96 3.75 2.19 3.24
N ASP A 97 4.56 3.08 2.65
CA ASP A 97 4.71 4.46 3.12
C ASP A 97 3.39 5.24 3.11
N GLU A 98 2.65 5.18 2.01
CA GLU A 98 1.33 5.81 1.93
C GLU A 98 0.40 5.25 3.00
N ALA A 99 0.39 3.94 3.16
CA ALA A 99 -0.49 3.28 4.10
C ALA A 99 -0.20 3.70 5.54
N MET A 100 1.08 3.78 5.91
CA MET A 100 1.51 4.31 7.21
C MET A 100 1.13 5.79 7.38
N LEU A 101 1.26 6.63 6.36
CA LEU A 101 0.89 8.05 6.43
C LEU A 101 -0.61 8.24 6.68
N ILE A 102 -1.44 7.47 5.99
CA ILE A 102 -2.90 7.50 6.16
C ILE A 102 -3.28 6.96 7.53
N ALA A 103 -2.72 5.80 7.91
CA ALA A 103 -3.00 5.18 9.20
C ALA A 103 -2.56 6.07 10.37
N ALA A 104 -1.35 6.63 10.31
CA ALA A 104 -0.82 7.47 11.39
C ALA A 104 -1.67 8.71 11.66
N ALA A 105 -2.26 9.30 10.61
CA ALA A 105 -3.15 10.44 10.74
C ALA A 105 -4.49 10.11 11.42
N MET A 106 -4.90 8.84 11.45
CA MET A 106 -6.20 8.39 11.95
C MET A 106 -6.12 7.68 13.31
N ILE A 107 -5.09 6.86 13.51
CA ILE A 107 -4.97 5.97 14.68
C ILE A 107 -3.67 6.20 15.49
N GLY A 108 -2.83 7.16 15.09
CA GLY A 108 -1.58 7.48 15.79
C GLY A 108 -0.37 6.66 15.32
N PRO A 109 0.76 6.71 16.04
CA PRO A 109 2.04 6.18 15.55
C PRO A 109 2.00 4.71 15.13
N ILE A 110 2.74 4.39 14.07
CA ILE A 110 2.84 3.06 13.48
C ILE A 110 4.26 2.51 13.68
N ALA A 111 4.36 1.24 14.09
CA ALA A 111 5.63 0.53 14.14
C ALA A 111 6.01 -0.02 12.76
N SER A 112 7.28 0.09 12.34
CA SER A 112 7.73 -0.40 11.03
C SER A 112 9.23 -0.66 10.95
N ASN A 113 9.66 -1.51 10.01
CA ASN A 113 11.06 -1.64 9.60
C ASN A 113 11.54 -0.44 8.76
N ILE A 114 10.60 0.36 8.22
CA ILE A 114 10.85 1.63 7.52
C ILE A 114 10.10 2.79 8.22
N PRO A 115 10.39 3.09 9.49
CA PRO A 115 9.55 3.96 10.31
C PRO A 115 9.44 5.38 9.73
N LEU A 116 8.22 5.93 9.78
CA LEU A 116 8.00 7.37 9.64
C LEU A 116 8.72 8.13 10.78
N PRO A 117 8.98 9.45 10.65
CA PRO A 117 9.68 10.22 11.69
C PRO A 117 9.08 10.14 13.10
N GLU A 118 7.74 10.05 13.20
CA GLU A 118 6.99 9.90 14.46
C GLU A 118 6.67 8.43 14.79
N GLY A 119 7.10 7.49 13.94
CA GLY A 119 6.84 6.07 14.05
C GLY A 119 7.87 5.34 14.92
N ARG A 120 7.61 4.07 15.21
CA ARG A 120 8.50 3.22 16.00
C ARG A 120 9.28 2.26 15.12
N ALA A 121 10.59 2.21 15.26
CA ALA A 121 11.40 1.21 14.56
C ALA A 121 11.14 -0.19 15.14
N LEU A 122 10.92 -1.18 14.27
CA LEU A 122 10.96 -2.59 14.62
C LEU A 122 12.41 -3.08 14.75
N ASP A 123 12.60 -4.13 15.54
CA ASP A 123 13.84 -4.90 15.54
C ASP A 123 13.87 -5.92 14.39
N ASP A 124 14.99 -6.66 14.28
CA ASP A 124 15.20 -7.63 13.20
C ASP A 124 14.26 -8.85 13.27
N SER A 125 13.57 -9.09 14.40
CA SER A 125 12.55 -10.14 14.48
C SER A 125 11.29 -9.75 13.71
N LEU A 126 11.15 -8.46 13.41
CA LEU A 126 9.96 -7.82 12.85
C LEU A 126 8.70 -8.01 13.71
N ALA A 127 8.78 -8.51 14.94
CA ALA A 127 7.61 -8.84 15.75
C ALA A 127 6.68 -7.63 15.90
N SER A 128 5.37 -7.87 15.75
CA SER A 128 4.37 -6.80 15.81
C SER A 128 4.31 -6.16 17.20
N LEU A 129 4.17 -4.83 17.21
CA LEU A 129 4.08 -4.01 18.41
C LEU A 129 3.03 -2.91 18.22
N GLY A 130 1.82 -3.13 18.74
CA GLY A 130 0.68 -2.27 18.42
C GLY A 130 0.46 -2.24 16.91
N HIS A 131 -0.14 -1.19 16.35
CA HIS A 131 -0.26 -1.03 14.89
C HIS A 131 1.10 -1.14 14.20
N THR A 132 1.26 -2.12 13.30
CA THR A 132 2.55 -2.50 12.71
C THR A 132 2.45 -2.67 11.20
N PHE A 133 3.36 -2.05 10.45
CA PHE A 133 3.42 -2.10 8.99
C PHE A 133 4.83 -2.50 8.55
N ILE A 134 4.94 -3.54 7.74
CA ILE A 134 6.22 -4.11 7.29
C ILE A 134 6.31 -3.96 5.77
N ASP A 135 7.41 -3.37 5.31
CA ASP A 135 7.83 -3.40 3.91
C ASP A 135 8.79 -4.56 3.68
N PHE A 136 8.29 -5.65 3.10
CA PHE A 136 9.09 -6.82 2.73
C PHE A 136 9.98 -6.56 1.51
N GLY A 137 9.74 -5.48 0.77
CA GLY A 137 10.57 -5.05 -0.35
C GLY A 137 11.84 -4.31 0.10
N ASP A 138 11.96 -3.98 1.39
CA ASP A 138 13.13 -3.33 1.95
C ASP A 138 14.42 -4.11 1.67
N ASP A 139 15.49 -3.40 1.33
CA ASP A 139 16.78 -3.99 0.93
C ASP A 139 17.33 -4.95 1.99
N ARG A 140 17.05 -4.72 3.28
CA ARG A 140 17.51 -5.60 4.37
C ARG A 140 16.85 -6.96 4.33
N LEU A 141 15.60 -7.03 3.86
CA LEU A 141 14.81 -8.27 3.81
C LEU A 141 14.96 -9.02 2.49
N THR A 142 15.43 -8.33 1.45
CA THR A 142 15.70 -8.90 0.12
C THR A 142 17.17 -9.27 -0.11
N GLN A 143 18.05 -9.00 0.85
CA GLN A 143 19.46 -9.42 0.79
C GLN A 143 19.61 -10.95 0.69
N GLY A 144 20.09 -11.40 -0.48
CA GLY A 144 20.29 -12.82 -0.77
C GLY A 144 19.01 -13.61 -1.03
N ARG A 145 17.88 -12.93 -1.26
CA ARG A 145 16.57 -13.54 -1.51
C ARG A 145 15.87 -12.86 -2.69
N PRO A 146 14.95 -13.52 -3.41
CA PRO A 146 14.11 -12.83 -4.38
C PRO A 146 13.24 -11.78 -3.70
N HIS A 147 12.88 -10.72 -4.45
CA HIS A 147 11.95 -9.70 -3.97
C HIS A 147 10.58 -10.35 -3.65
N PRO A 148 9.82 -9.87 -2.63
CA PRO A 148 8.53 -10.46 -2.23
C PRO A 148 7.45 -10.50 -3.33
N MET A 149 7.59 -9.67 -4.37
CA MET A 149 6.72 -9.74 -5.55
C MET A 149 6.98 -10.98 -6.41
N ILE A 150 8.18 -11.57 -6.32
CA ILE A 150 8.62 -12.76 -7.07
C ILE A 150 8.42 -14.01 -6.22
N ASP A 151 8.89 -13.97 -4.97
CA ASP A 151 8.77 -15.05 -3.99
C ASP A 151 8.14 -14.51 -2.71
N PRO A 152 6.83 -14.78 -2.47
CA PRO A 152 6.12 -14.22 -1.33
C PRO A 152 6.32 -15.00 -0.02
N SER A 153 7.20 -16.01 0.02
CA SER A 153 7.27 -16.99 1.14
C SER A 153 7.38 -16.34 2.52
N LEU A 154 8.32 -15.41 2.72
CA LEU A 154 8.50 -14.73 4.02
C LEU A 154 7.27 -13.91 4.42
N ARG A 155 6.59 -13.31 3.44
CA ARG A 155 5.38 -12.53 3.66
C ARG A 155 4.19 -13.43 4.01
N LEU A 156 4.07 -14.59 3.37
CA LEU A 156 3.03 -15.59 3.67
C LEU A 156 3.22 -16.21 5.06
N GLU A 157 4.46 -16.54 5.44
CA GLU A 157 4.79 -16.99 6.79
C GLU A 157 4.36 -15.94 7.83
N ARG A 158 4.66 -14.66 7.56
CA ARG A 158 4.25 -13.59 8.46
C ARG A 158 2.73 -13.39 8.49
N LEU A 159 2.06 -13.48 7.34
CA LEU A 159 0.60 -13.40 7.27
C LEU A 159 -0.05 -14.47 8.15
N ALA A 160 0.42 -15.71 8.10
CA ALA A 160 -0.11 -16.78 8.93
C ALA A 160 0.04 -16.49 10.45
N ILE A 161 1.17 -15.88 10.85
CA ILE A 161 1.38 -15.46 12.24
C ILE A 161 0.38 -14.38 12.66
N GLU A 162 0.19 -13.34 11.84
CA GLU A 162 -0.72 -12.24 12.18
C GLU A 162 -2.19 -12.68 12.19
N LEU A 163 -2.59 -13.55 11.28
CA LEU A 163 -3.96 -14.09 11.24
C LEU A 163 -4.28 -14.97 12.46
N ALA A 164 -3.26 -15.57 13.09
CA ALA A 164 -3.40 -16.35 14.32
C ALA A 164 -3.35 -15.50 15.60
N ASP A 165 -2.93 -14.23 15.52
CA ASP A 165 -2.83 -13.34 16.68
C ASP A 165 -4.19 -12.73 17.02
N SER A 166 -4.68 -13.02 18.23
CA SER A 166 -5.95 -12.46 18.73
C SER A 166 -5.95 -10.94 18.91
N SER A 167 -4.78 -10.31 18.98
CA SER A 167 -4.64 -8.85 19.02
C SER A 167 -4.78 -8.20 17.65
N CYS A 168 -4.69 -8.98 16.55
CA CYS A 168 -4.88 -8.46 15.20
C CYS A 168 -6.38 -8.26 14.92
N ALA A 169 -6.76 -7.00 14.69
CA ALA A 169 -8.11 -6.64 14.27
C ALA A 169 -8.30 -6.77 12.76
N VAL A 170 -7.29 -6.40 11.97
CA VAL A 170 -7.34 -6.41 10.51
C VAL A 170 -5.94 -6.48 9.91
N VAL A 171 -5.80 -7.19 8.79
CA VAL A 171 -4.59 -7.24 7.98
C VAL A 171 -4.79 -6.47 6.67
N LEU A 172 -3.83 -5.62 6.33
CA LEU A 172 -3.66 -4.96 5.04
C LEU A 172 -2.50 -5.62 4.29
N LEU A 173 -2.67 -5.93 3.01
CA LEU A 173 -1.57 -6.40 2.16
C LEU A 173 -1.74 -5.89 0.73
N ASP A 174 -0.66 -5.92 -0.05
CA ASP A 174 -0.69 -5.60 -1.47
C ASP A 174 -0.44 -6.83 -2.35
N VAL A 175 -1.08 -6.86 -3.51
CA VAL A 175 -0.80 -7.81 -4.58
C VAL A 175 -0.44 -6.99 -5.80
N VAL A 176 0.82 -7.07 -6.22
CA VAL A 176 1.34 -6.35 -7.39
C VAL A 176 1.52 -7.34 -8.52
N LEU A 177 0.74 -7.16 -9.58
CA LEU A 177 0.76 -7.97 -10.79
C LEU A 177 1.80 -7.44 -11.80
N GLY A 178 1.98 -8.20 -12.87
CA GLY A 178 2.84 -7.82 -13.99
C GLY A 178 3.92 -8.83 -14.27
N HIS A 179 4.75 -8.48 -15.26
CA HIS A 179 5.84 -9.33 -15.72
C HIS A 179 6.86 -9.55 -14.59
N ALA A 180 7.35 -10.78 -14.49
CA ALA A 180 8.30 -11.24 -13.46
C ALA A 180 7.77 -11.24 -12.02
N ALA A 181 6.53 -10.84 -11.74
CA ALA A 181 5.89 -11.10 -10.47
C ALA A 181 5.45 -12.57 -10.36
N HIS A 182 5.03 -12.99 -9.16
CA HIS A 182 4.46 -14.30 -8.91
C HIS A 182 3.35 -14.61 -9.94
N PRO A 183 3.29 -15.82 -10.52
CA PRO A 183 2.34 -16.13 -11.58
C PRO A 183 0.89 -16.22 -11.09
N ASP A 184 0.69 -16.54 -9.81
CA ASP A 184 -0.65 -16.63 -9.21
C ASP A 184 -0.65 -16.28 -7.72
N PRO A 185 -0.44 -15.00 -7.35
CA PRO A 185 -0.34 -14.59 -5.95
C PRO A 185 -1.66 -14.72 -5.16
N ALA A 186 -2.82 -14.63 -5.84
CA ALA A 186 -4.11 -14.73 -5.18
C ALA A 186 -4.38 -16.11 -4.58
N THR A 187 -4.03 -17.20 -5.27
CA THR A 187 -4.29 -18.56 -4.80
C THR A 187 -3.55 -18.87 -3.49
N ASP A 188 -2.28 -18.47 -3.36
CA ASP A 188 -1.50 -18.69 -2.14
C ASP A 188 -2.08 -17.91 -0.94
N LEU A 189 -2.59 -16.70 -1.19
CA LEU A 189 -3.23 -15.87 -0.18
C LEU A 189 -4.62 -16.40 0.20
N ALA A 190 -5.41 -16.84 -0.78
CA ALA A 190 -6.77 -17.30 -0.58
C ALA A 190 -6.85 -18.42 0.48
N ALA A 191 -5.94 -19.39 0.42
CA ALA A 191 -5.90 -20.48 1.39
C ALA A 191 -5.72 -20.00 2.84
N LEU A 192 -4.93 -18.94 3.07
CA LEU A 192 -4.73 -18.36 4.40
C LEU A 192 -5.93 -17.49 4.82
N ILE A 193 -6.52 -16.75 3.88
CA ILE A 193 -7.67 -15.88 4.13
C ILE A 193 -8.91 -16.70 4.48
N GLU A 194 -9.19 -17.79 3.76
CA GLU A 194 -10.33 -18.67 4.01
C GLU A 194 -10.29 -19.31 5.41
N ALA A 195 -9.09 -19.61 5.89
CA ALA A 195 -8.87 -20.19 7.21
C ALA A 195 -8.94 -19.16 8.36
N ALA A 196 -8.97 -17.86 8.04
CA ALA A 196 -8.87 -16.79 9.02
C ALA A 196 -10.23 -16.30 9.52
N GLY A 197 -10.29 -15.94 10.81
CA GLY A 197 -11.40 -15.15 11.37
C GLY A 197 -11.13 -13.64 11.37
N THR A 198 -9.94 -13.22 10.96
CA THR A 198 -9.48 -11.83 10.95
C THR A 198 -9.67 -11.24 9.55
N PRO A 199 -10.36 -10.09 9.42
CA PRO A 199 -10.54 -9.40 8.15
C PRO A 199 -9.22 -9.13 7.43
N VAL A 200 -9.21 -9.36 6.12
CA VAL A 200 -8.08 -9.07 5.23
C VAL A 200 -8.52 -8.11 4.15
N ILE A 201 -7.77 -7.02 3.99
CA ILE A 201 -7.97 -6.02 2.95
C ILE A 201 -6.75 -6.04 2.01
N VAL A 202 -7.00 -6.16 0.71
CA VAL A 202 -5.97 -6.27 -0.31
C VAL A 202 -5.97 -5.06 -1.22
N THR A 203 -4.82 -4.40 -1.34
CA THR A 203 -4.55 -3.46 -2.45
C THR A 203 -4.08 -4.27 -3.66
N LEU A 204 -4.89 -4.35 -4.71
CA LEU A 204 -4.53 -5.02 -5.96
C LEU A 204 -4.02 -3.99 -6.99
N VAL A 205 -2.74 -4.08 -7.31
CA VAL A 205 -2.06 -3.20 -8.27
C VAL A 205 -1.75 -3.99 -9.53
N GLY A 206 -2.34 -3.58 -10.65
CA GLY A 206 -2.13 -4.21 -11.94
C GLY A 206 -3.07 -3.66 -13.00
N THR A 207 -2.92 -4.17 -14.21
CA THR A 207 -3.71 -3.83 -15.39
C THR A 207 -4.44 -5.06 -15.90
N ARG A 208 -5.41 -4.83 -16.80
CA ARG A 208 -6.15 -5.93 -17.47
C ARG A 208 -5.25 -6.78 -18.36
N ASP A 209 -4.09 -6.25 -18.76
CA ASP A 209 -3.16 -6.90 -19.68
C ASP A 209 -2.04 -7.67 -18.95
N ASP A 210 -2.01 -7.61 -17.61
CA ASP A 210 -1.03 -8.37 -16.83
C ASP A 210 -1.29 -9.89 -16.90
N PRO A 211 -0.23 -10.71 -16.96
CA PRO A 211 -0.35 -12.14 -17.25
C PRO A 211 -1.14 -12.93 -16.21
N GLN A 212 -1.23 -12.43 -14.97
CA GLN A 212 -1.98 -13.06 -13.89
C GLN A 212 -3.50 -12.88 -14.02
N GLY A 213 -3.95 -11.89 -14.81
CA GLY A 213 -5.37 -11.54 -14.99
C GLY A 213 -5.98 -10.81 -13.79
N LEU A 214 -6.09 -9.48 -13.89
CA LEU A 214 -6.58 -8.62 -12.80
C LEU A 214 -7.92 -9.08 -12.19
N GLU A 215 -8.93 -9.33 -13.03
CA GLU A 215 -10.27 -9.70 -12.55
C GLU A 215 -10.30 -11.11 -11.94
N ALA A 216 -9.48 -12.04 -12.44
CA ALA A 216 -9.39 -13.39 -11.88
C ALA A 216 -8.72 -13.36 -10.50
N GLN A 217 -7.62 -12.62 -10.34
CA GLN A 217 -6.94 -12.43 -9.06
C GLN A 217 -7.87 -11.75 -8.03
N ALA A 218 -8.60 -10.71 -8.45
CA ALA A 218 -9.56 -10.03 -7.58
C ALA A 218 -10.70 -10.95 -7.12
N ALA A 219 -11.25 -11.75 -8.04
CA ALA A 219 -12.32 -12.70 -7.73
C ALA A 219 -11.88 -13.76 -6.73
N VAL A 220 -10.72 -14.40 -6.95
CA VAL A 220 -10.17 -15.42 -6.04
C VAL A 220 -10.00 -14.87 -4.62
N LEU A 221 -9.47 -13.65 -4.48
CA LEU A 221 -9.30 -13.01 -3.17
C LEU A 221 -10.64 -12.65 -2.51
N ALA A 222 -11.60 -12.14 -3.29
CA ALA A 222 -12.91 -11.77 -2.79
C ALA A 222 -13.72 -13.01 -2.35
N ASP A 223 -13.69 -14.07 -3.13
CA ASP A 223 -14.34 -15.35 -2.83
C ASP A 223 -13.74 -16.00 -1.56
N ALA A 224 -12.44 -15.83 -1.34
CA ALA A 224 -11.75 -16.27 -0.13
C ALA A 224 -12.16 -15.49 1.15
N GLY A 225 -12.79 -14.32 1.01
CA GLY A 225 -13.24 -13.49 2.13
C GLY A 225 -12.56 -12.12 2.25
N ALA A 226 -11.63 -11.76 1.37
CA ALA A 226 -10.94 -10.47 1.45
C ALA A 226 -11.69 -9.35 0.72
N ILE A 227 -11.60 -8.12 1.24
CA ILE A 227 -12.03 -6.94 0.48
C ILE A 227 -10.85 -6.44 -0.35
N VAL A 228 -11.04 -6.30 -1.65
CA VAL A 228 -9.99 -5.93 -2.60
C VAL A 228 -10.24 -4.54 -3.16
N HIS A 229 -9.20 -3.71 -3.22
CA HIS A 229 -9.24 -2.37 -3.79
C HIS A 229 -8.15 -2.16 -4.83
N ALA A 230 -8.49 -1.48 -5.91
CA ALA A 230 -7.50 -0.92 -6.83
C ALA A 230 -6.87 0.39 -6.31
N SER A 231 -7.29 0.88 -5.14
CA SER A 231 -6.77 2.06 -4.46
C SER A 231 -6.21 1.66 -3.10
N ASN A 232 -4.91 1.88 -2.89
CA ASN A 232 -4.29 1.63 -1.58
C ASN A 232 -4.86 2.56 -0.50
N ALA A 233 -5.06 3.83 -0.83
CA ALA A 233 -5.70 4.77 0.09
C ALA A 233 -7.11 4.34 0.51
N ALA A 234 -7.92 3.82 -0.42
CA ALA A 234 -9.25 3.29 -0.10
C ALA A 234 -9.16 2.00 0.75
N ALA A 235 -8.23 1.10 0.43
CA ALA A 235 -7.95 -0.11 1.21
C ALA A 235 -7.64 0.23 2.66
N VAL A 236 -6.71 1.17 2.90
CA VAL A 236 -6.34 1.56 4.27
C VAL A 236 -7.52 2.16 5.02
N ARG A 237 -8.28 3.06 4.39
CA ARG A 237 -9.45 3.68 5.05
C ARG A 237 -10.51 2.64 5.41
N GLU A 238 -10.73 1.64 4.57
CA GLU A 238 -11.66 0.54 4.87
C GLU A 238 -11.12 -0.41 5.94
N ALA A 239 -9.82 -0.70 5.96
CA ALA A 239 -9.23 -1.44 7.08
C ALA A 239 -9.43 -0.71 8.42
N LEU A 240 -9.20 0.60 8.44
CA LEU A 240 -9.36 1.39 9.66
C LEU A 240 -10.82 1.51 10.11
N SER A 241 -11.80 1.43 9.21
CA SER A 241 -13.22 1.40 9.61
C SER A 241 -13.65 0.06 10.23
N LEU A 242 -12.83 -0.98 10.09
CA LEU A 242 -13.02 -2.29 10.74
C LEU A 242 -12.33 -2.37 12.12
N VAL A 243 -11.66 -1.31 12.58
CA VAL A 243 -11.04 -1.30 13.90
C VAL A 243 -11.94 -0.57 14.89
N ASP A 244 -12.45 -1.30 15.88
CA ASP A 244 -13.19 -0.72 16.98
C ASP A 244 -12.24 -0.01 17.95
N ALA A 245 -12.34 1.31 18.03
CA ALA A 245 -11.44 2.20 18.78
C ALA A 245 -11.45 2.03 20.32
N ALA A 246 -12.06 0.97 20.86
CA ALA A 246 -12.25 0.76 22.29
C ALA A 246 -10.98 0.38 23.07
N HIS A 247 -9.82 0.17 22.42
CA HIS A 247 -8.58 -0.29 23.08
C HIS A 247 -7.33 0.57 22.84
N SER A 248 -7.44 1.83 22.40
CA SER A 248 -6.27 2.73 22.33
C SER A 248 -5.97 3.37 23.68
N ALA A 249 -5.87 2.58 24.75
CA ALA A 249 -5.22 3.01 25.99
C ALA A 249 -3.72 2.79 25.83
N TRP A 250 -3.04 3.79 25.26
CA TRP A 250 -1.58 3.87 25.25
C TRP A 250 -1.05 3.84 26.69
N SER A 251 -0.55 2.69 27.14
CA SER A 251 0.21 2.60 28.38
C SER A 251 1.64 3.07 28.11
N THR A 252 1.92 4.34 28.44
CA THR A 252 3.28 4.84 28.60
C THR A 252 3.96 4.05 29.73
N SER A 253 4.96 3.23 29.39
CA SER A 253 6.00 2.78 30.33
C SER A 253 7.33 3.31 29.86
#